data_AF-A0A6A6MRN0-F1
#
_entry.id   AF-A0A6A6MRN0-F1
#
_cell.length_a   1.000
_cell.length_b   1.000
_cell.length_c   1.000
_cell.angle_alpha   90.00
_cell.angle_beta   90.00
_cell.angle_gamma   90.00
#
_symmetry.space_group_name_H-M   'P 1'
#
loop_
_entity.id
_entity.type
_entity.pdbx_description
1 polymer ?
#
loop_
_entity_poly.entity_id
_entity_poly.type
_entity_poly.pdbx_seq_one_letter_code
_entity_poly.pdbx_strand_id
1 'polypeptide(L)'
;MVRGGSISRCQRADRSRNDLRERDEGELERTGQPLCIYEPYFGEGTWSFLHLSSLYRGVGLSTKGRRPGTDDIDAPSRLPLLNNPYYRDILGEYGAFFALANRIDRIHKNAWIGFQSWRATARKVVLHPMFCIYLVFHFSLLDRVYHEALSHFETGIFIYDCWKGIIRCYSNTNAWDALYFWVRMDMDPRNRMQQDFWSFCDAINAGNCKSAFSEAFRKMYGVEQDLHYLPPMPDDGDTWSVMLSWALPTRSFLEFVMFSRMLVDALDAQMYDEHHESGHCYLSLSKDKHCYSRVLELLINVWAYHSARQMVYVNPETGLMQEQHKVKSRRGKMWVKWFSYTTLKSMDEDLAEEADSDHPNRRWLWPSTGEVFWQGLFEKERDLRNRQKEKRRQQSREKQSRMRRKHHQKVLGKYIKPPPEDIENSNSTMLTSMFL
;
A
#
# COMPACT_ATOMS: atom_id res chain seq x y z
N MET A 1 -3.60 -30.33 15.58
CA MET A 1 -4.28 -29.84 16.80
C MET A 1 -3.44 -28.71 17.41
N VAL A 2 -3.88 -27.46 17.30
CA VAL A 2 -3.33 -26.34 18.09
C VAL A 2 -4.50 -25.76 18.87
N ARG A 3 -4.36 -25.73 20.20
CA ARG A 3 -5.42 -25.50 21.18
C ARG A 3 -5.91 -24.05 21.13
N GLY A 4 -7.24 -23.90 21.20
CA GLY A 4 -7.94 -22.62 21.22
C GLY A 4 -7.75 -21.83 22.52
N GLY A 5 -7.70 -20.51 22.37
CA GLY A 5 -7.76 -19.56 23.48
C GLY A 5 -8.10 -18.14 23.00
N SER A 6 -9.25 -17.63 23.47
CA SER A 6 -9.59 -16.21 23.65
C SER A 6 -10.10 -15.37 22.45
N ILE A 7 -11.33 -15.63 21.99
CA ILE A 7 -12.03 -14.88 20.91
C ILE A 7 -12.66 -13.54 21.35
N SER A 8 -12.67 -13.16 22.63
CA SER A 8 -13.45 -11.97 23.09
C SER A 8 -12.73 -10.61 22.98
N ARG A 9 -11.41 -10.57 22.76
CA ARG A 9 -10.63 -9.31 22.66
C ARG A 9 -10.47 -8.78 21.23
N CYS A 10 -10.54 -9.65 20.22
CA CYS A 10 -10.40 -9.27 18.80
C CYS A 10 -11.59 -8.45 18.29
N GLN A 11 -12.83 -8.78 18.70
CA GLN A 11 -14.02 -8.07 18.20
C GLN A 11 -14.09 -6.60 18.64
N ARG A 12 -13.54 -6.24 19.81
CA ARG A 12 -13.55 -4.86 20.31
C ARG A 12 -12.46 -4.01 19.66
N ALA A 13 -11.30 -4.61 19.40
CA ALA A 13 -10.22 -3.98 18.66
C ALA A 13 -10.62 -3.73 17.19
N ASP A 14 -11.25 -4.72 16.54
CA ASP A 14 -11.77 -4.58 15.17
C ASP A 14 -12.85 -3.49 15.08
N ARG A 15 -13.81 -3.44 16.01
CA ARG A 15 -14.83 -2.37 16.03
C ARG A 15 -14.20 -0.98 16.19
N SER A 16 -13.28 -0.81 17.15
CA SER A 16 -12.60 0.48 17.32
C SER A 16 -11.73 0.88 16.12
N ARG A 17 -11.22 -0.11 15.36
CA ARG A 17 -10.43 0.13 14.15
C ARG A 17 -11.33 0.50 12.97
N ASN A 18 -12.53 -0.09 12.87
CA ASN A 18 -13.52 0.29 11.88
C ASN A 18 -14.11 1.68 12.14
N ASP A 19 -14.39 2.03 13.40
CA ASP A 19 -14.89 3.38 13.77
C ASP A 19 -13.85 4.48 13.45
N LEU A 20 -12.55 4.17 13.60
CA LEU A 20 -11.46 5.07 13.17
C LEU A 20 -11.36 5.15 11.65
N ARG A 21 -11.55 4.02 10.96
CA ARG A 21 -11.57 3.98 9.49
C ARG A 21 -12.66 4.88 8.90
N GLU A 22 -13.88 4.79 9.40
CA GLU A 22 -15.00 5.63 8.93
C GLU A 22 -14.78 7.13 9.24
N ARG A 23 -14.14 7.46 10.36
CA ARG A 23 -13.89 8.85 10.77
C ARG A 23 -12.73 9.53 10.03
N ASP A 24 -11.72 8.75 9.62
CA ASP A 24 -10.59 9.25 8.83
C ASP A 24 -11.01 9.57 7.38
N GLU A 25 -11.99 8.84 6.83
CA GLU A 25 -12.51 9.07 5.47
C GLU A 25 -13.34 10.35 5.35
N GLY A 26 -14.17 10.68 6.35
CA GLY A 26 -14.94 11.93 6.37
C GLY A 26 -14.10 13.22 6.43
N GLU A 27 -12.79 13.14 6.71
CA GLU A 27 -11.89 14.31 6.66
C GLU A 27 -11.13 14.46 5.34
N LEU A 28 -10.97 13.36 4.57
CA LEU A 28 -10.44 13.38 3.20
C LEU A 28 -11.47 13.89 2.18
N GLU A 29 -12.75 13.87 2.51
CA GLU A 29 -13.85 14.31 1.62
C GLU A 29 -14.03 15.83 1.51
N ARG A 30 -13.13 16.65 2.07
CA ARG A 30 -13.40 18.08 2.30
C ARG A 30 -13.09 19.06 1.17
N THR A 31 -12.83 18.62 -0.06
CA THR A 31 -12.62 19.53 -1.19
C THR A 31 -13.06 18.96 -2.53
N GLY A 32 -13.95 19.66 -3.24
CA GLY A 32 -14.10 19.58 -4.71
C GLY A 32 -14.21 18.16 -5.32
N GLN A 33 -13.47 17.92 -6.42
CA GLN A 33 -13.47 16.63 -7.13
C GLN A 33 -12.94 15.48 -6.25
N PRO A 34 -13.53 14.27 -6.30
CA PRO A 34 -13.12 13.17 -5.42
C PRO A 34 -11.85 12.44 -5.84
N LEU A 35 -11.39 12.57 -7.09
CA LEU A 35 -10.19 11.91 -7.62
C LEU A 35 -9.34 12.91 -8.43
N CYS A 36 -8.02 12.81 -8.29
CA CYS A 36 -7.02 13.49 -9.12
C CYS A 36 -6.03 12.45 -9.69
N ILE A 37 -5.77 12.51 -10.99
CA ILE A 37 -4.85 11.62 -11.71
C ILE A 37 -3.55 12.36 -12.02
N TYR A 38 -2.44 11.82 -11.53
CA TYR A 38 -1.12 12.38 -11.74
C TYR A 38 -0.43 11.76 -12.96
N GLU A 39 0.17 12.61 -13.80
CA GLU A 39 1.02 12.19 -14.91
C GLU A 39 2.48 12.55 -14.60
N PRO A 40 3.34 11.59 -14.21
CA PRO A 40 4.76 11.82 -14.01
C PRO A 40 5.51 12.08 -15.33
N TYR A 41 6.47 13.02 -15.32
CA TYR A 41 7.22 13.34 -16.54
C TYR A 41 8.62 13.92 -16.32
N PHE A 42 9.48 13.82 -17.34
CA PHE A 42 10.89 14.24 -17.29
C PHE A 42 11.20 15.56 -18.04
N GLY A 43 10.24 16.15 -18.77
CA GLY A 43 10.43 17.45 -19.42
C GLY A 43 9.15 18.09 -20.01
N GLU A 44 9.35 19.19 -20.75
CA GLU A 44 8.30 19.96 -21.42
C GLU A 44 7.78 19.19 -22.65
N GLY A 45 6.91 18.21 -22.43
CA GLY A 45 6.45 17.36 -23.54
C GLY A 45 5.38 16.34 -23.19
N THR A 46 4.82 16.39 -21.99
CA THR A 46 3.61 15.61 -21.71
C THR A 46 2.39 16.24 -22.35
N TRP A 47 1.36 15.41 -22.49
CA TRP A 47 0.17 15.69 -23.27
C TRP A 47 -0.68 16.78 -22.62
N SER A 48 -0.35 18.04 -22.92
CA SER A 48 -0.96 19.25 -22.34
C SER A 48 -2.50 19.24 -22.40
N PHE A 49 -3.08 18.57 -23.39
CA PHE A 49 -4.53 18.42 -23.53
C PHE A 49 -5.21 17.66 -22.37
N LEU A 50 -4.50 16.77 -21.67
CA LEU A 50 -5.04 16.08 -20.50
C LEU A 50 -5.31 17.05 -19.34
N HIS A 51 -4.45 18.05 -19.21
CA HIS A 51 -4.37 18.99 -18.09
C HIS A 51 -5.24 20.24 -18.29
N LEU A 52 -6.10 20.25 -19.33
CA LEU A 52 -7.12 21.27 -19.54
C LEU A 52 -8.30 21.13 -18.55
N SER A 53 -8.38 19.99 -17.85
CA SER A 53 -9.41 19.71 -16.83
C SER A 53 -8.78 19.61 -15.44
N SER A 54 -9.56 19.83 -14.38
CA SER A 54 -9.10 19.68 -12.99
C SER A 54 -8.84 18.22 -12.57
N LEU A 55 -9.14 17.25 -13.43
CA LEU A 55 -8.94 15.82 -13.17
C LEU A 55 -7.46 15.42 -13.21
N TYR A 56 -6.71 15.98 -14.16
CA TYR A 56 -5.30 15.64 -14.36
C TYR A 56 -4.39 16.70 -13.78
N ARG A 57 -3.28 16.26 -13.20
CA ARG A 57 -2.22 17.14 -12.72
C ARG A 57 -0.85 16.57 -13.07
N GLY A 58 0.06 17.41 -13.54
CA GLY A 58 1.42 16.97 -13.87
C GLY A 58 2.30 16.84 -12.63
N VAL A 59 3.25 15.90 -12.69
CA VAL A 59 4.33 15.79 -11.70
C VAL A 59 5.67 15.78 -12.42
N GLY A 60 6.38 16.91 -12.36
CA GLY A 60 7.69 17.06 -12.97
C GLY A 60 8.78 16.39 -12.12
N LEU A 61 9.49 15.42 -12.71
CA LEU A 61 10.65 14.75 -12.09
C LEU A 61 11.94 15.56 -12.25
N SER A 62 11.92 16.62 -13.08
CA SER A 62 13.05 17.52 -13.32
C SER A 62 12.63 18.97 -13.22
N THR A 63 13.42 19.78 -12.51
CA THR A 63 13.21 21.22 -12.37
C THR A 63 13.41 22.00 -13.67
N LYS A 64 14.21 21.44 -14.60
CA LYS A 64 14.65 22.06 -15.87
C LYS A 64 13.69 21.85 -17.05
N GLY A 65 12.54 21.20 -16.84
CA GLY A 65 11.59 20.90 -17.90
C GLY A 65 10.15 21.01 -17.42
N ARG A 66 9.87 22.02 -16.60
CA ARG A 66 8.52 22.29 -16.10
C ARG A 66 7.71 22.99 -17.17
N ARG A 67 6.47 22.54 -17.36
CA ARG A 67 5.55 23.16 -18.32
C ARG A 67 5.28 24.61 -17.87
N PRO A 68 5.49 25.61 -18.74
CA PRO A 68 5.25 26.99 -18.37
C PRO A 68 3.76 27.24 -18.11
N GLY A 69 3.44 27.94 -17.02
CA GLY A 69 2.07 28.40 -16.72
C GLY A 69 1.11 27.32 -16.21
N THR A 70 1.58 26.10 -15.89
CA THR A 70 0.78 25.02 -15.31
C THR A 70 1.05 24.85 -13.81
N ASP A 71 0.04 24.48 -13.02
CA ASP A 71 0.17 24.16 -11.58
C ASP A 71 0.66 22.71 -11.37
N ASP A 72 1.80 22.38 -11.99
CA ASP A 72 2.42 21.07 -11.86
C ASP A 72 3.24 20.95 -10.58
N ILE A 73 3.25 19.74 -10.02
CA ILE A 73 4.00 19.44 -8.81
C ILE A 73 5.47 19.19 -9.18
N ASP A 74 6.36 19.90 -8.50
CA ASP A 74 7.81 19.71 -8.64
C ASP A 74 8.31 18.62 -7.69
N ALA A 75 8.49 17.40 -8.18
CA ALA A 75 8.83 16.24 -7.36
C ALA A 75 10.17 16.39 -6.59
N PRO A 76 11.27 16.91 -7.18
CA PRO A 76 12.51 17.15 -6.44
C PRO A 76 12.42 18.15 -5.29
N SER A 77 11.50 19.13 -5.36
CA SER A 77 11.23 20.03 -4.22
C SER A 77 10.56 19.31 -3.04
N ARG A 78 9.85 18.21 -3.32
CA ARG A 78 9.11 17.41 -2.34
C ARG A 78 9.96 16.28 -1.78
N LEU A 79 10.74 15.63 -2.63
CA LEU A 79 11.63 14.54 -2.25
C LEU A 79 13.05 14.86 -2.72
N PRO A 80 13.92 15.39 -1.84
CA PRO A 80 15.27 15.81 -2.20
C PRO A 80 16.13 14.70 -2.84
N LEU A 81 15.82 13.43 -2.58
CA LEU A 81 16.46 12.27 -3.24
C LEU A 81 16.43 12.39 -4.77
N LEU A 82 15.36 12.95 -5.34
CA LEU A 82 15.18 13.11 -6.78
C LEU A 82 16.03 14.24 -7.39
N ASN A 83 16.73 15.05 -6.57
CA ASN A 83 17.75 15.97 -7.08
C ASN A 83 18.99 15.21 -7.57
N ASN A 84 19.23 14.00 -7.04
CA ASN A 84 20.29 13.13 -7.54
C ASN A 84 19.80 12.47 -8.85
N PRO A 85 20.46 12.74 -10.00
CA PRO A 85 20.06 12.16 -11.28
C PRO A 85 20.08 10.63 -11.27
N TYR A 86 20.97 10.01 -10.49
CA TYR A 86 21.01 8.56 -10.32
C TYR A 86 19.68 8.01 -9.80
N TYR A 87 19.21 8.53 -8.65
CA TYR A 87 17.95 8.05 -8.05
C TYR A 87 16.72 8.48 -8.83
N ARG A 88 16.76 9.66 -9.42
CA ARG A 88 15.69 10.12 -10.30
C ARG A 88 15.48 9.18 -11.48
N ASP A 89 16.56 8.74 -12.12
CA ASP A 89 16.48 7.86 -13.28
C ASP A 89 16.13 6.42 -12.86
N ILE A 90 16.75 5.90 -11.79
CA ILE A 90 16.57 4.49 -11.35
C ILE A 90 15.16 4.19 -10.85
N LEU A 91 14.53 5.16 -10.17
CA LEU A 91 13.14 5.08 -9.70
C LEU A 91 12.14 5.40 -10.82
N GLY A 92 12.54 6.20 -11.81
CA GLY A 92 11.68 6.55 -12.93
C GLY A 92 10.39 7.27 -12.50
N GLU A 93 9.27 6.92 -13.14
CA GLU A 93 7.94 7.46 -12.81
C GLU A 93 7.51 7.15 -11.36
N TYR A 94 8.06 6.09 -10.77
CA TYR A 94 7.78 5.71 -9.39
C TYR A 94 8.29 6.74 -8.37
N GLY A 95 9.31 7.53 -8.75
CA GLY A 95 9.78 8.66 -7.93
C GLY A 95 8.66 9.66 -7.63
N ALA A 96 7.69 9.83 -8.53
CA ALA A 96 6.53 10.68 -8.30
C ALA A 96 5.65 10.15 -7.15
N PHE A 97 5.52 8.84 -6.99
CA PHE A 97 4.69 8.26 -5.93
C PHE A 97 5.25 8.65 -4.56
N PHE A 98 6.56 8.47 -4.39
CA PHE A 98 7.26 8.83 -3.16
C PHE A 98 7.23 10.34 -2.90
N ALA A 99 7.41 11.16 -3.93
CA ALA A 99 7.35 12.62 -3.82
C ALA A 99 5.96 13.12 -3.42
N LEU A 100 4.89 12.50 -3.93
CA LEU A 100 3.52 12.86 -3.58
C LEU A 100 3.14 12.39 -2.18
N ALA A 101 3.57 11.18 -1.83
CA ALA A 101 3.28 10.58 -0.53
C ALA A 101 3.97 11.31 0.63
N ASN A 102 5.14 11.91 0.39
CA ASN A 102 5.80 12.75 1.38
C ASN A 102 4.91 13.96 1.71
N ARG A 103 4.32 13.99 2.91
CA ARG A 103 3.36 15.03 3.35
C ARG A 103 2.23 15.29 2.37
N ILE A 104 1.51 14.21 2.01
CA ILE A 104 0.46 14.20 0.98
C ILE A 104 -0.64 15.24 1.20
N ASP A 105 -0.96 15.53 2.46
CA ASP A 105 -1.99 16.48 2.91
C ASP A 105 -1.79 17.92 2.38
N ARG A 106 -0.55 18.27 2.08
CA ARG A 106 -0.19 19.61 1.55
C ARG A 106 -0.53 19.78 0.07
N ILE A 107 -0.64 18.68 -0.68
CA ILE A 107 -0.71 18.71 -2.15
C ILE A 107 -1.93 17.99 -2.72
N HIS A 108 -2.43 16.98 -2.01
CA HIS A 108 -3.51 16.12 -2.45
C HIS A 108 -4.51 15.96 -1.31
N LYS A 109 -5.72 16.48 -1.54
CA LYS A 109 -6.81 16.50 -0.56
C LYS A 109 -8.03 15.72 -1.03
N ASN A 110 -7.89 15.00 -2.14
CA ASN A 110 -8.96 14.22 -2.72
C ASN A 110 -9.02 12.85 -2.03
N ALA A 111 -10.20 12.23 -2.03
CA ALA A 111 -10.39 10.91 -1.45
C ALA A 111 -9.66 9.81 -2.25
N TRP A 112 -9.42 10.06 -3.53
CA TRP A 112 -8.78 9.14 -4.45
C TRP A 112 -7.63 9.78 -5.21
N ILE A 113 -6.62 8.96 -5.48
CA ILE A 113 -5.43 9.30 -6.23
C ILE A 113 -5.23 8.30 -7.36
N GLY A 114 -4.92 8.82 -8.54
CA GLY A 114 -4.60 8.00 -9.70
C GLY A 114 -3.29 8.39 -10.33
N PHE A 115 -2.79 7.50 -11.18
CA PHE A 115 -1.56 7.68 -11.94
C PHE A 115 -1.78 7.24 -13.37
N GLN A 116 -1.20 8.01 -14.28
CA GLN A 116 -1.17 7.73 -15.71
C GLN A 116 0.29 7.82 -16.16
N SER A 117 0.84 6.71 -16.65
CA SER A 117 2.18 6.74 -17.23
C SER A 117 2.17 7.54 -18.54
N TRP A 118 3.17 8.39 -18.73
CA TRP A 118 3.35 9.10 -20.00
C TRP A 118 3.57 8.11 -21.16
N ARG A 119 4.10 6.92 -20.88
CA ARG A 119 4.30 5.84 -21.86
C ARG A 119 2.96 5.24 -22.30
N ALA A 120 2.01 5.10 -21.38
CA ALA A 120 0.66 4.65 -21.71
C ALA A 120 -0.06 5.73 -22.54
N THR A 121 0.25 7.01 -22.30
CA THR A 121 -0.23 8.12 -23.12
C THR A 121 0.30 8.10 -24.54
N ALA A 122 1.57 7.78 -24.74
CA ALA A 122 2.14 7.56 -26.08
C ALA A 122 1.48 6.41 -26.85
N ARG A 123 0.89 5.43 -26.16
CA ARG A 123 0.21 4.26 -26.76
C ARG A 123 -1.30 4.46 -26.94
N LYS A 124 -1.84 5.66 -26.67
CA LYS A 124 -3.29 5.97 -26.67
C LYS A 124 -4.11 5.09 -25.71
N VAL A 125 -3.47 4.47 -24.71
CA VAL A 125 -4.16 3.72 -23.66
C VAL A 125 -4.33 4.63 -22.45
N VAL A 126 -5.13 5.69 -22.66
CA VAL A 126 -5.43 6.70 -21.63
C VAL A 126 -6.92 6.84 -21.44
N LEU A 127 -7.30 7.29 -20.25
CA LEU A 127 -8.63 7.83 -20.03
C LEU A 127 -8.69 9.20 -20.74
N HIS A 128 -9.10 9.20 -22.02
CA HIS A 128 -8.85 10.29 -22.98
C HIS A 128 -9.89 11.44 -22.97
N PRO A 129 -9.62 12.64 -22.45
CA PRO A 129 -10.59 13.74 -22.47
C PRO A 129 -10.94 14.28 -23.88
N MET A 130 -10.16 14.01 -24.92
CA MET A 130 -10.37 14.61 -26.25
C MET A 130 -11.56 14.03 -27.05
N PHE A 131 -12.34 13.11 -26.49
CA PHE A 131 -13.70 12.82 -27.02
C PHE A 131 -14.76 13.84 -26.56
N CYS A 132 -14.43 14.72 -25.61
CA CYS A 132 -15.37 15.75 -25.11
C CYS A 132 -15.34 17.06 -25.91
N ILE A 133 -14.26 17.39 -26.64
CA ILE A 133 -14.14 18.70 -27.31
C ILE A 133 -14.93 18.76 -28.62
N TYR A 134 -15.12 17.63 -29.32
CA TYR A 134 -15.90 17.60 -30.56
C TYR A 134 -17.42 17.74 -30.35
N LEU A 135 -17.92 17.64 -29.11
CA LEU A 135 -19.36 17.79 -28.79
C LEU A 135 -19.75 19.16 -28.25
N VAL A 136 -18.83 19.92 -27.65
CA VAL A 136 -19.16 21.25 -27.12
C VAL A 136 -19.43 22.24 -28.26
N PHE A 137 -18.82 22.06 -29.44
CA PHE A 137 -19.12 22.86 -30.62
C PHE A 137 -20.41 22.47 -31.37
N HIS A 138 -21.01 21.31 -31.06
CA HIS A 138 -22.22 20.84 -31.77
C HIS A 138 -23.53 21.07 -30.99
N PHE A 139 -23.47 21.65 -29.79
CA PHE A 139 -24.64 21.92 -28.94
C PHE A 139 -24.90 23.41 -28.66
N SER A 140 -24.57 24.25 -29.64
CA SER A 140 -25.06 25.63 -29.69
C SER A 140 -25.40 26.01 -31.12
N LEU A 141 -26.44 25.41 -31.69
CA LEU A 141 -27.39 26.04 -32.63
C LEU A 141 -28.45 25.02 -33.04
N LEU A 142 -29.66 25.22 -32.52
CA LEU A 142 -30.89 24.82 -33.20
C LEU A 142 -30.93 25.59 -34.54
N ASP A 143 -30.88 24.90 -35.68
CA ASP A 143 -32.07 24.70 -36.52
C ASP A 143 -31.73 23.95 -37.83
N ARG A 144 -32.53 22.91 -38.07
CA ARG A 144 -32.83 22.23 -39.34
C ARG A 144 -31.68 21.63 -40.18
N VAL A 145 -32.06 20.50 -40.79
CA VAL A 145 -31.40 19.78 -41.89
C VAL A 145 -30.26 18.83 -41.48
N TYR A 146 -30.57 17.55 -41.26
CA TYR A 146 -30.27 16.46 -42.20
C TYR A 146 -30.52 15.10 -41.54
N HIS A 147 -31.67 14.51 -41.87
CA HIS A 147 -31.88 13.06 -41.80
C HIS A 147 -31.11 12.44 -42.98
N GLU A 148 -29.88 11.93 -42.77
CA GLU A 148 -29.29 10.86 -43.62
C GLU A 148 -27.91 10.29 -43.17
N ALA A 149 -27.47 10.46 -41.93
CA ALA A 149 -26.16 9.93 -41.47
C ALA A 149 -26.20 9.11 -40.17
N LEU A 150 -27.30 8.38 -39.92
CA LEU A 150 -27.50 7.55 -38.72
C LEU A 150 -26.95 6.12 -38.89
N SER A 151 -25.62 5.94 -38.95
CA SER A 151 -25.03 4.59 -38.74
C SER A 151 -23.69 4.51 -38.02
N HIS A 152 -23.04 5.63 -37.67
CA HIS A 152 -21.83 5.59 -36.85
C HIS A 152 -21.79 6.83 -35.95
N PHE A 153 -21.24 6.67 -34.74
CA PHE A 153 -20.86 7.72 -33.77
C PHE A 153 -21.87 8.06 -32.66
N GLU A 154 -21.95 7.15 -31.68
CA GLU A 154 -22.35 7.44 -30.29
C GLU A 154 -21.14 7.29 -29.35
N THR A 155 -20.26 8.29 -29.16
CA THR A 155 -19.09 8.10 -28.25
C THR A 155 -18.55 9.32 -27.48
N GLY A 156 -19.29 10.42 -27.32
CA GLY A 156 -18.72 11.61 -26.64
C GLY A 156 -19.30 12.02 -25.27
N ILE A 157 -20.22 11.24 -24.68
CA ILE A 157 -20.73 11.43 -23.31
C ILE A 157 -19.96 10.58 -22.28
N PHE A 158 -19.13 9.65 -22.74
CA PHE A 158 -18.76 8.45 -21.98
C PHE A 158 -17.64 8.61 -20.93
N ILE A 159 -16.76 9.61 -21.00
CA ILE A 159 -15.61 9.68 -20.07
C ILE A 159 -15.96 10.39 -18.78
N TYR A 160 -16.76 11.45 -18.85
CA TYR A 160 -17.34 12.07 -17.66
C TYR A 160 -18.36 11.13 -16.99
N ASP A 161 -19.10 10.33 -17.77
CA ASP A 161 -20.07 9.36 -17.23
C ASP A 161 -19.46 8.03 -16.78
N CYS A 162 -18.35 7.55 -17.37
CA CYS A 162 -17.58 6.41 -16.84
C CYS A 162 -16.93 6.77 -15.50
N TRP A 163 -16.41 8.00 -15.39
CA TRP A 163 -15.80 8.51 -14.17
C TRP A 163 -16.84 8.85 -13.09
N LYS A 164 -17.98 9.44 -13.48
CA LYS A 164 -19.17 9.45 -12.62
C LYS A 164 -19.64 8.03 -12.30
N GLY A 165 -19.47 7.04 -13.16
CA GLY A 165 -19.77 5.64 -12.91
C GLY A 165 -18.91 5.03 -11.79
N ILE A 166 -17.60 5.32 -11.78
CA ILE A 166 -16.68 4.97 -10.68
C ILE A 166 -17.19 5.62 -9.38
N ILE A 167 -17.63 6.88 -9.45
CA ILE A 167 -18.15 7.67 -8.32
C ILE A 167 -19.62 7.38 -7.97
N ARG A 168 -20.40 6.76 -8.85
CA ARG A 168 -21.82 6.43 -8.66
C ARG A 168 -22.00 4.98 -8.20
N CYS A 169 -21.03 4.11 -8.47
CA CYS A 169 -20.86 2.85 -7.74
C CYS A 169 -20.49 3.08 -6.26
N TYR A 170 -19.86 4.23 -5.97
CA TYR A 170 -19.46 4.68 -4.62
C TYR A 170 -20.63 4.98 -3.67
N SER A 171 -21.82 5.30 -4.18
CA SER A 171 -22.97 5.62 -3.29
C SER A 171 -23.80 4.41 -2.84
N ASN A 172 -23.55 3.19 -3.36
CA ASN A 172 -24.45 2.06 -3.12
C ASN A 172 -23.80 0.73 -2.74
N THR A 173 -22.47 0.62 -2.70
CA THR A 173 -21.81 -0.64 -2.31
C THR A 173 -20.53 -0.39 -1.51
N ASN A 174 -20.15 -1.39 -0.70
CA ASN A 174 -18.91 -1.44 0.10
C ASN A 174 -17.61 -1.47 -0.75
N ALA A 175 -17.58 -0.83 -1.93
CA ALA A 175 -16.49 -0.76 -2.90
C ALA A 175 -15.41 0.29 -2.53
N TRP A 176 -15.22 0.54 -1.24
CA TRP A 176 -14.39 1.62 -0.70
C TRP A 176 -12.88 1.38 -0.84
N ASP A 177 -12.47 0.14 -1.14
CA ASP A 177 -11.07 -0.28 -1.06
C ASP A 177 -10.65 -1.13 -2.28
N ALA A 178 -10.72 -0.49 -3.46
CA ALA A 178 -10.48 -1.12 -4.75
C ALA A 178 -9.34 -0.45 -5.53
N LEU A 179 -8.54 -1.26 -6.22
CA LEU A 179 -7.61 -0.86 -7.27
C LEU A 179 -8.35 -0.83 -8.60
N TYR A 180 -8.49 0.35 -9.20
CA TYR A 180 -8.95 0.50 -10.58
C TYR A 180 -7.75 0.59 -11.51
N PHE A 181 -7.76 -0.10 -12.64
CA PHE A 181 -6.70 0.01 -13.64
C PHE A 181 -7.25 -0.13 -15.06
N TRP A 182 -6.56 0.43 -16.05
CA TRP A 182 -7.06 0.48 -17.43
C TRP A 182 -6.05 -0.01 -18.48
N VAL A 183 -4.82 -0.34 -18.09
CA VAL A 183 -3.84 -0.99 -18.98
C VAL A 183 -3.64 -2.43 -18.51
N ARG A 184 -3.92 -3.39 -19.39
CA ARG A 184 -3.92 -4.82 -19.08
C ARG A 184 -2.62 -5.49 -19.50
N MET A 185 -2.13 -6.42 -18.67
CA MET A 185 -0.94 -7.23 -18.93
C MET A 185 -1.11 -8.19 -20.10
N ASP A 186 -2.28 -8.80 -20.25
CA ASP A 186 -2.57 -9.78 -21.31
C ASP A 186 -2.62 -9.15 -22.71
N MET A 187 -2.92 -7.86 -22.78
CA MET A 187 -2.90 -7.04 -24.01
C MET A 187 -1.56 -6.30 -24.19
N ASP A 188 -0.58 -6.48 -23.31
CA ASP A 188 0.70 -5.80 -23.44
C ASP A 188 1.51 -6.42 -24.60
N PRO A 189 2.04 -5.63 -25.54
CA PRO A 189 2.83 -6.15 -26.66
C PRO A 189 4.12 -6.85 -26.23
N ARG A 190 4.58 -6.65 -24.99
CA ARG A 190 5.69 -7.38 -24.36
C ARG A 190 5.29 -8.81 -23.96
N ASN A 191 3.99 -9.08 -23.77
CA ASN A 191 3.47 -10.39 -23.34
C ASN A 191 2.89 -11.23 -24.50
N ARG A 192 3.67 -11.43 -25.57
CA ARG A 192 3.19 -12.16 -26.76
C ARG A 192 2.80 -13.61 -26.50
N MET A 193 3.43 -14.22 -25.50
CA MET A 193 3.24 -15.63 -25.15
C MET A 193 2.18 -15.85 -24.06
N GLN A 194 1.45 -14.80 -23.65
CA GLN A 194 0.44 -14.86 -22.58
C GLN A 194 0.97 -15.56 -21.32
N GLN A 195 2.17 -15.15 -20.88
CA GLN A 195 2.83 -15.73 -19.73
C GLN A 195 2.10 -15.36 -18.42
N ASP A 196 2.24 -16.22 -17.41
CA ASP A 196 1.80 -15.91 -16.05
C ASP A 196 2.54 -14.68 -15.48
N PHE A 197 2.00 -14.10 -14.41
CA PHE A 197 2.49 -12.85 -13.83
C PHE A 197 4.01 -12.83 -13.59
N TRP A 198 4.55 -13.87 -12.97
CA TRP A 198 5.96 -13.89 -12.59
C TRP A 198 6.84 -14.19 -13.80
N SER A 199 6.40 -15.07 -14.69
CA SER A 199 7.13 -15.37 -15.93
C SER A 199 7.17 -14.17 -16.87
N PHE A 200 6.06 -13.42 -16.98
CA PHE A 200 6.04 -12.12 -17.66
C PHE A 200 7.04 -11.14 -17.02
N CYS A 201 7.08 -11.06 -15.68
CA CYS A 201 8.03 -10.19 -15.00
C CYS A 201 9.48 -10.54 -15.34
N ASP A 202 9.85 -11.82 -15.34
CA ASP A 202 11.18 -12.28 -15.72
C ASP A 202 11.49 -11.99 -17.18
N ALA A 203 10.54 -12.25 -18.09
CA ALA A 203 10.71 -12.01 -19.52
C ALA A 203 11.02 -10.54 -19.84
N ILE A 204 10.38 -9.60 -19.13
CA ILE A 204 10.66 -8.18 -19.29
C ILE A 204 11.86 -7.70 -18.45
N ASN A 205 12.49 -8.53 -17.62
CA ASN A 205 13.57 -8.15 -16.69
C ASN A 205 14.78 -9.08 -16.71
N ALA A 206 15.18 -9.51 -17.92
CA ALA A 206 16.37 -10.34 -18.13
C ALA A 206 16.40 -11.66 -17.32
N GLY A 207 15.24 -12.19 -16.93
CA GLY A 207 15.12 -13.44 -16.17
C GLY A 207 15.28 -13.30 -14.66
N ASN A 208 15.50 -12.08 -14.15
CA ASN A 208 15.96 -11.85 -12.77
C ASN A 208 14.90 -11.21 -11.85
N CYS A 209 13.67 -11.00 -12.32
CA CYS A 209 12.64 -10.33 -11.53
C CYS A 209 12.20 -11.14 -10.31
N LYS A 210 11.91 -12.44 -10.47
CA LYS A 210 11.47 -13.30 -9.36
C LYS A 210 12.51 -13.31 -8.23
N SER A 211 13.79 -13.45 -8.59
CA SER A 211 14.91 -13.44 -7.65
C SER A 211 15.07 -12.08 -6.98
N ALA A 212 15.12 -11.00 -7.75
CA ALA A 212 15.22 -9.63 -7.22
C ALA A 212 14.09 -9.31 -6.23
N PHE A 213 12.85 -9.65 -6.58
CA PHE A 213 11.71 -9.45 -5.69
C PHE A 213 11.84 -10.30 -4.43
N SER A 214 12.11 -11.61 -4.56
CA SER A 214 12.19 -12.53 -3.43
C SER A 214 13.31 -12.13 -2.45
N GLU A 215 14.47 -11.71 -2.95
CA GLU A 215 15.59 -11.29 -2.12
C GLU A 215 15.32 -9.96 -1.42
N ALA A 216 14.77 -8.98 -2.13
CA ALA A 216 14.32 -7.72 -1.53
C ALA A 216 13.23 -7.92 -0.50
N PHE A 217 12.23 -8.76 -0.79
CA PHE A 217 11.14 -9.07 0.13
C PHE A 217 11.67 -9.76 1.40
N ARG A 218 12.58 -10.73 1.26
CA ARG A 218 13.23 -11.41 2.38
C ARG A 218 14.03 -10.44 3.24
N LYS A 219 14.85 -9.59 2.61
CA LYS A 219 15.67 -8.59 3.30
C LYS A 219 14.81 -7.57 4.04
N MET A 220 13.72 -7.12 3.41
CA MET A 220 12.77 -6.17 3.98
C MET A 220 12.10 -6.69 5.26
N TYR A 221 11.71 -7.97 5.29
CA TYR A 221 11.07 -8.58 6.46
C TYR A 221 12.03 -9.31 7.41
N GLY A 222 13.34 -9.32 7.13
CA GLY A 222 14.34 -10.00 7.97
C GLY A 222 14.17 -11.51 8.07
N VAL A 223 13.80 -12.18 6.98
CA VAL A 223 13.51 -13.63 6.98
C VAL A 223 14.74 -14.46 6.57
N GLU A 224 14.86 -15.69 7.08
CA GLU A 224 15.98 -16.60 6.84
C GLU A 224 16.09 -17.08 5.38
N GLN A 225 17.28 -17.55 4.98
CA GLN A 225 17.68 -17.71 3.57
C GLN A 225 17.04 -18.91 2.84
N ASP A 226 16.51 -19.90 3.55
CA ASP A 226 16.21 -21.23 2.98
C ASP A 226 14.82 -21.38 2.33
N LEU A 227 14.01 -20.31 2.29
CA LEU A 227 12.66 -20.35 1.73
C LEU A 227 12.50 -19.35 0.57
N HIS A 228 12.00 -19.84 -0.57
CA HIS A 228 11.63 -19.00 -1.70
C HIS A 228 10.35 -18.21 -1.38
N TYR A 229 10.50 -16.95 -0.97
CA TYR A 229 9.39 -16.06 -0.63
C TYR A 229 8.84 -15.33 -1.85
N LEU A 230 8.25 -16.10 -2.77
CA LEU A 230 7.53 -15.54 -3.92
C LEU A 230 6.02 -15.61 -3.66
N PRO A 231 5.32 -14.47 -3.51
CA PRO A 231 3.88 -14.45 -3.30
C PRO A 231 3.16 -15.11 -4.49
N PRO A 232 2.22 -16.06 -4.24
CA PRO A 232 1.53 -16.76 -5.32
C PRO A 232 0.58 -15.82 -6.07
N MET A 233 0.84 -15.65 -7.36
CA MET A 233 0.02 -14.87 -8.28
C MET A 233 -0.69 -15.85 -9.22
N PRO A 234 -2.03 -15.98 -9.14
CA PRO A 234 -2.77 -17.01 -9.89
C PRO A 234 -2.83 -16.73 -11.39
N ASP A 235 -2.99 -17.81 -12.15
CA ASP A 235 -3.43 -17.79 -13.54
C ASP A 235 -4.87 -18.33 -13.59
N ASP A 236 -5.83 -17.46 -13.25
CA ASP A 236 -7.26 -17.77 -13.15
C ASP A 236 -8.07 -17.22 -14.35
N GLY A 237 -7.38 -16.82 -15.42
CA GLY A 237 -7.97 -16.24 -16.63
C GLY A 237 -8.29 -14.74 -16.53
N ASP A 238 -8.09 -14.14 -15.36
CA ASP A 238 -8.16 -12.70 -15.15
C ASP A 238 -6.81 -12.02 -15.47
N THR A 239 -6.78 -10.69 -15.58
CA THR A 239 -5.59 -9.92 -15.98
C THR A 239 -5.05 -8.99 -14.89
N TRP A 240 -3.77 -8.67 -15.02
CA TRP A 240 -3.03 -7.76 -14.14
C TRP A 240 -2.88 -6.35 -14.74
N SER A 241 -2.59 -5.37 -13.88
CA SER A 241 -2.27 -4.00 -14.26
C SER A 241 -0.81 -3.87 -14.70
N VAL A 242 -0.54 -3.05 -15.72
CA VAL A 242 0.82 -2.70 -16.17
C VAL A 242 0.94 -1.18 -16.43
N MET A 243 2.16 -0.69 -16.69
CA MET A 243 2.43 0.70 -17.06
C MET A 243 1.90 1.75 -16.06
N LEU A 244 1.89 1.44 -14.76
CA LEU A 244 1.56 2.39 -13.68
C LEU A 244 0.27 3.21 -13.92
N SER A 245 -0.73 2.57 -14.52
CA SER A 245 -1.96 3.21 -14.99
C SER A 245 -3.16 2.72 -14.19
N TRP A 246 -3.36 3.33 -13.01
CA TRP A 246 -4.32 2.89 -12.01
C TRP A 246 -4.78 4.02 -11.06
N ALA A 247 -5.84 3.77 -10.30
CA ALA A 247 -6.34 4.64 -9.24
C ALA A 247 -6.72 3.86 -7.97
N LEU A 248 -6.51 4.50 -6.81
CA LEU A 248 -6.75 3.97 -5.47
C LEU A 248 -7.36 5.03 -4.55
N PRO A 249 -8.02 4.63 -3.44
CA PRO A 249 -8.26 5.53 -2.33
C PRO A 249 -6.91 6.05 -1.81
N THR A 250 -6.85 7.33 -1.46
CA THR A 250 -5.63 8.01 -0.98
C THR A 250 -5.03 7.29 0.22
N ARG A 251 -5.86 6.74 1.12
CA ARG A 251 -5.41 5.90 2.23
C ARG A 251 -4.67 4.66 1.72
N SER A 252 -5.27 3.91 0.82
CA SER A 252 -4.71 2.69 0.26
C SER A 252 -3.43 2.94 -0.52
N PHE A 253 -3.34 4.09 -1.19
CA PHE A 253 -2.09 4.57 -1.78
C PHE A 253 -0.98 4.75 -0.74
N LEU A 254 -1.25 5.35 0.42
CA LEU A 254 -0.24 5.48 1.48
C LEU A 254 0.23 4.12 2.02
N GLU A 255 -0.69 3.16 2.21
CA GLU A 255 -0.33 1.79 2.62
C GLU A 255 0.58 1.12 1.59
N PHE A 256 0.29 1.31 0.30
CA PHE A 256 1.12 0.83 -0.80
C PHE A 256 2.50 1.51 -0.86
N VAL A 257 2.55 2.82 -0.62
CA VAL A 257 3.82 3.56 -0.62
C VAL A 257 4.72 3.13 0.53
N MET A 258 4.20 2.87 1.74
CA MET A 258 4.99 2.32 2.85
C MET A 258 5.67 1.01 2.43
N PHE A 259 4.90 0.06 1.88
CA PHE A 259 5.43 -1.20 1.38
C PHE A 259 6.50 -1.01 0.28
N SER A 260 6.18 -0.22 -0.75
CA SER A 260 7.09 -0.05 -1.88
C SER A 260 8.37 0.70 -1.51
N ARG A 261 8.33 1.67 -0.58
CA ARG A 261 9.53 2.34 -0.04
C ARG A 261 10.46 1.33 0.61
N MET A 262 9.94 0.48 1.50
CA MET A 262 10.77 -0.47 2.24
C MET A 262 11.37 -1.50 1.28
N LEU A 263 10.62 -1.90 0.25
CA LEU A 263 11.15 -2.77 -0.80
C LEU A 263 12.24 -2.09 -1.63
N VAL A 264 12.09 -0.80 -1.95
CA VAL A 264 13.12 -0.02 -2.65
C VAL A 264 14.39 0.10 -1.81
N ASP A 265 14.30 0.31 -0.49
CA ASP A 265 15.46 0.29 0.40
C ASP A 265 16.20 -1.06 0.32
N ALA A 266 15.43 -2.16 0.34
CA ALA A 266 15.98 -3.50 0.23
C ALA A 266 16.64 -3.77 -1.13
N LEU A 267 16.03 -3.32 -2.23
CA LEU A 267 16.62 -3.39 -3.59
C LEU A 267 17.90 -2.58 -3.68
N ASP A 268 17.89 -1.36 -3.12
CA ASP A 268 19.04 -0.45 -3.18
C ASP A 268 20.24 -1.00 -2.42
N ALA A 269 20.00 -1.53 -1.23
CA ALA A 269 21.03 -2.18 -0.44
C ALA A 269 21.58 -3.49 -1.07
N GLN A 270 21.06 -3.93 -2.22
CA GLN A 270 21.56 -5.10 -2.96
C GLN A 270 22.24 -4.69 -4.28
N MET A 271 21.63 -3.76 -5.01
CA MET A 271 22.01 -3.47 -6.39
C MET A 271 22.79 -2.18 -6.56
N TYR A 272 22.82 -1.30 -5.55
CA TYR A 272 23.36 0.04 -5.71
C TYR A 272 24.83 0.02 -6.13
N ASP A 273 25.71 -0.69 -5.42
CA ASP A 273 27.16 -0.50 -5.59
C ASP A 273 27.60 -0.91 -7.01
N GLU A 274 27.18 -2.10 -7.48
CA GLU A 274 27.47 -2.56 -8.83
C GLU A 274 26.84 -1.66 -9.91
N HIS A 275 25.58 -1.27 -9.75
CA HIS A 275 24.89 -0.44 -10.73
C HIS A 275 25.47 0.99 -10.78
N HIS A 276 25.85 1.55 -9.63
CA HIS A 276 26.43 2.89 -9.54
C HIS A 276 27.83 2.96 -10.16
N GLU A 277 28.67 1.94 -9.92
CA GLU A 277 30.04 1.90 -10.44
C GLU A 277 30.11 1.55 -11.92
N SER A 278 29.35 0.53 -12.36
CA SER A 278 29.47 -0.02 -13.71
C SER A 278 28.40 0.50 -14.69
N GLY A 279 27.27 0.98 -14.16
CA GLY A 279 26.04 1.23 -14.93
C GLY A 279 25.32 -0.02 -15.38
N HIS A 280 25.75 -1.22 -14.96
CA HIS A 280 25.09 -2.48 -15.27
C HIS A 280 23.88 -2.67 -14.37
N CYS A 281 22.74 -3.00 -14.97
CA CYS A 281 21.51 -3.24 -14.24
C CYS A 281 21.22 -4.73 -14.18
N TYR A 282 21.12 -5.28 -12.97
CA TYR A 282 20.79 -6.69 -12.72
C TYR A 282 19.48 -7.15 -13.40
N LEU A 283 18.57 -6.22 -13.67
CA LEU A 283 17.25 -6.46 -14.29
C LEU A 283 17.23 -6.20 -15.80
N SER A 284 18.40 -5.99 -16.43
CA SER A 284 18.52 -5.68 -17.85
C SER A 284 19.73 -6.38 -18.47
N LEU A 285 19.65 -6.72 -19.76
CA LEU A 285 20.78 -7.30 -20.52
C LEU A 285 21.84 -6.26 -20.89
N SER A 286 21.54 -4.97 -20.73
CA SER A 286 22.42 -3.85 -21.06
C SER A 286 22.49 -2.84 -19.91
N LYS A 287 23.38 -1.87 -20.02
CA LYS A 287 23.34 -0.68 -19.16
C LYS A 287 21.96 -0.04 -19.27
N ASP A 288 21.31 0.20 -18.14
CA ASP A 288 19.97 0.74 -18.07
C ASP A 288 19.85 1.62 -16.83
N LYS A 289 19.49 2.89 -17.04
CA LYS A 289 19.36 3.86 -15.96
C LYS A 289 18.08 3.68 -15.14
N HIS A 290 17.12 2.89 -15.60
CA HIS A 290 15.79 2.73 -15.02
C HIS A 290 15.65 1.45 -14.19
N CYS A 291 16.74 0.95 -13.62
CA CYS A 291 16.83 -0.41 -13.10
C CYS A 291 15.73 -0.80 -12.11
N TYR A 292 15.51 -0.03 -11.05
CA TYR A 292 14.50 -0.37 -10.03
C TYR A 292 13.08 -0.25 -10.59
N SER A 293 12.82 0.77 -11.40
CA SER A 293 11.50 1.03 -11.99
C SER A 293 10.92 -0.16 -12.74
N ARG A 294 11.77 -1.05 -13.28
CA ARG A 294 11.33 -2.23 -14.02
C ARG A 294 10.60 -3.27 -13.17
N VAL A 295 11.05 -3.48 -11.92
CA VAL A 295 10.34 -4.35 -10.94
C VAL A 295 9.18 -3.59 -10.30
N LEU A 296 9.38 -2.30 -10.02
CA LEU A 296 8.36 -1.47 -9.38
C LEU A 296 7.07 -1.35 -10.22
N GLU A 297 7.17 -1.42 -11.56
CA GLU A 297 6.03 -1.38 -12.49
C GLU A 297 4.91 -2.37 -12.10
N LEU A 298 5.28 -3.59 -11.67
CA LEU A 298 4.32 -4.66 -11.38
C LEU A 298 3.95 -4.78 -9.90
N LEU A 299 4.64 -4.03 -9.03
CA LEU A 299 4.56 -4.19 -7.58
C LEU A 299 3.15 -3.95 -7.02
N ILE A 300 2.37 -3.06 -7.64
CA ILE A 300 1.02 -2.76 -7.22
C ILE A 300 0.10 -3.98 -7.26
N ASN A 301 0.30 -4.88 -8.22
CA ASN A 301 -0.49 -6.10 -8.36
C ASN A 301 -0.27 -7.05 -7.18
N VAL A 302 1.00 -7.23 -6.78
CA VAL A 302 1.37 -8.07 -5.64
C VAL A 302 0.74 -7.50 -4.37
N TRP A 303 0.91 -6.19 -4.13
CA TRP A 303 0.33 -5.53 -2.97
C TRP A 303 -1.20 -5.66 -2.96
N ALA A 304 -1.88 -5.29 -4.05
CA ALA A 304 -3.34 -5.29 -4.12
C ALA A 304 -3.94 -6.70 -3.96
N TYR A 305 -3.33 -7.70 -4.59
CA TYR A 305 -3.79 -9.09 -4.48
C TYR A 305 -3.66 -9.60 -3.05
N HIS A 306 -2.48 -9.44 -2.43
CA HIS A 306 -2.20 -10.03 -1.13
C HIS A 306 -2.71 -9.19 0.07
N SER A 307 -3.02 -7.91 -0.11
CA SER A 307 -3.70 -7.07 0.90
C SER A 307 -5.22 -7.16 0.85
N ALA A 308 -5.77 -8.05 0.00
CA ALA A 308 -7.21 -8.28 -0.16
C ALA A 308 -8.00 -7.10 -0.74
N ARG A 309 -7.37 -6.26 -1.58
CA ARG A 309 -8.06 -5.20 -2.32
C ARG A 309 -8.90 -5.79 -3.43
N GLN A 310 -10.08 -5.22 -3.65
CA GLN A 310 -10.81 -5.48 -4.89
C GLN A 310 -9.98 -4.94 -6.05
N MET A 311 -9.97 -5.63 -7.18
CA MET A 311 -9.27 -5.17 -8.38
C MET A 311 -10.30 -5.07 -9.50
N VAL A 312 -10.35 -3.93 -10.17
CA VAL A 312 -11.36 -3.64 -11.18
C VAL A 312 -10.67 -3.11 -12.42
N TYR A 313 -10.80 -3.86 -13.51
CA TYR A 313 -10.42 -3.37 -14.82
C TYR A 313 -11.48 -2.38 -15.32
N VAL A 314 -11.04 -1.26 -15.85
CA VAL A 314 -11.86 -0.25 -16.52
C VAL A 314 -11.47 -0.22 -17.98
N ASN A 315 -12.41 -0.53 -18.88
CA ASN A 315 -12.18 -0.39 -20.30
C ASN A 315 -12.12 1.11 -20.67
N PRO A 316 -10.99 1.62 -21.20
CA PRO A 316 -10.83 3.05 -21.46
C PRO A 316 -11.68 3.55 -22.65
N GLU A 317 -12.14 2.66 -23.53
CA GLU A 317 -12.97 2.99 -24.69
C GLU A 317 -14.46 2.98 -24.36
N THR A 318 -14.92 1.95 -23.63
CA THR A 318 -16.35 1.73 -23.36
C THR A 318 -16.78 2.15 -21.97
N GLY A 319 -15.82 2.33 -21.05
CA GLY A 319 -16.08 2.61 -19.64
C GLY A 319 -16.61 1.43 -18.83
N LEU A 320 -16.72 0.23 -19.43
CA LEU A 320 -17.16 -0.98 -18.76
C LEU A 320 -16.18 -1.39 -17.66
N MET A 321 -16.73 -1.78 -16.51
CA MET A 321 -15.96 -2.20 -15.34
C MET A 321 -16.12 -3.69 -15.11
N GLN A 322 -15.02 -4.37 -14.86
CA GLN A 322 -15.00 -5.81 -14.59
C GLN A 322 -14.09 -6.10 -13.40
N GLU A 323 -14.64 -6.72 -12.36
CA GLU A 323 -13.83 -7.22 -11.23
C GLU A 323 -12.89 -8.32 -11.72
N GLN A 324 -11.60 -8.17 -11.39
CA GLN A 324 -10.52 -9.09 -11.68
C GLN A 324 -10.06 -9.78 -10.39
N HIS A 325 -9.74 -11.06 -10.51
CA HIS A 325 -9.33 -11.96 -9.44
C HIS A 325 -10.29 -11.86 -8.25
N LYS A 326 -11.56 -12.28 -8.34
CA LYS A 326 -12.58 -11.97 -7.30
C LYS A 326 -12.11 -12.17 -5.86
N VAL A 327 -12.32 -11.21 -4.95
CA VAL A 327 -11.77 -11.28 -3.56
C VAL A 327 -12.19 -12.57 -2.81
N LYS A 328 -13.41 -13.06 -3.07
CA LYS A 328 -13.93 -14.31 -2.48
C LYS A 328 -13.12 -15.55 -2.87
N SER A 329 -12.59 -15.62 -4.09
CA SER A 329 -11.81 -16.77 -4.59
C SER A 329 -10.37 -16.80 -4.05
N ARG A 330 -9.89 -15.67 -3.50
CA ARG A 330 -8.53 -15.52 -2.95
C ARG A 330 -8.37 -16.01 -1.50
N ARG A 331 -9.46 -16.38 -0.82
CA ARG A 331 -9.42 -16.81 0.59
C ARG A 331 -8.46 -17.98 0.79
N GLY A 332 -7.55 -17.85 1.77
CA GLY A 332 -6.52 -18.86 2.06
C GLY A 332 -5.27 -18.82 1.15
N LYS A 333 -5.30 -18.03 0.06
CA LYS A 333 -4.17 -17.88 -0.88
C LYS A 333 -3.39 -16.58 -0.67
N MET A 334 -4.04 -15.56 -0.10
CA MET A 334 -3.46 -14.24 0.13
C MET A 334 -2.47 -14.22 1.30
N TRP A 335 -1.49 -13.32 1.22
CA TRP A 335 -0.45 -13.12 2.24
C TRP A 335 -0.79 -11.94 3.14
N VAL A 336 -2.06 -11.84 3.57
CA VAL A 336 -2.63 -10.66 4.25
C VAL A 336 -1.82 -10.21 5.46
N LYS A 337 -1.22 -11.14 6.20
CA LYS A 337 -0.39 -10.82 7.37
C LYS A 337 0.82 -9.93 7.00
N TRP A 338 1.48 -10.23 5.89
CA TRP A 338 2.67 -9.52 5.42
C TRP A 338 2.31 -8.11 4.93
N PHE A 339 1.20 -7.98 4.22
CA PHE A 339 0.72 -6.74 3.62
C PHE A 339 -0.30 -5.99 4.49
N SER A 340 -0.41 -6.33 5.77
CA SER A 340 -1.35 -5.65 6.67
C SER A 340 -0.85 -4.24 6.99
N TYR A 341 -1.76 -3.26 7.02
CA TYR A 341 -1.43 -1.89 7.42
C TYR A 341 -0.62 -1.84 8.72
N THR A 342 -1.03 -2.62 9.71
CA THR A 342 -0.37 -2.67 11.03
C THR A 342 1.06 -3.18 10.95
N THR A 343 1.34 -4.16 10.10
CA THR A 343 2.68 -4.70 9.91
C THR A 343 3.56 -3.71 9.15
N LEU A 344 3.07 -3.20 8.01
CA LEU A 344 3.80 -2.24 7.19
C LEU A 344 4.15 -1.00 7.99
N LYS A 345 3.19 -0.44 8.72
CA LYS A 345 3.39 0.73 9.55
C LYS A 345 4.41 0.51 10.67
N SER A 346 4.37 -0.64 11.35
CA SER A 346 5.33 -0.91 12.43
C SER A 346 6.75 -0.95 11.89
N MET A 347 6.98 -1.71 10.81
CA MET A 347 8.30 -1.83 10.19
C MET A 347 8.82 -0.48 9.69
N ASP A 348 7.92 0.32 9.15
CA ASP A 348 8.22 1.65 8.63
C ASP A 348 8.59 2.65 9.74
N GLU A 349 7.86 2.62 10.87
CA GLU A 349 8.20 3.37 12.08
C GLU A 349 9.57 2.92 12.64
N ASP A 350 9.83 1.61 12.70
CA ASP A 350 11.08 1.03 13.21
C ASP A 350 12.30 1.44 12.36
N LEU A 351 12.17 1.41 11.02
CA LEU A 351 13.25 1.83 10.10
C LEU A 351 13.54 3.34 10.20
N ALA A 352 12.51 4.16 10.39
CA ALA A 352 12.69 5.59 10.60
C ALA A 352 13.41 5.87 11.94
N GLU A 353 13.07 5.14 13.01
CA GLU A 353 13.73 5.25 14.31
C GLU A 353 15.20 4.80 14.26
N GLU A 354 15.53 3.73 13.52
CA GLU A 354 16.90 3.28 13.29
C GLU A 354 17.74 4.35 12.58
N ALA A 355 17.17 4.95 11.52
CA ALA A 355 17.84 6.00 10.75
C ALA A 355 18.09 7.29 11.56
N ASP A 356 17.20 7.61 12.51
CA ASP A 356 17.32 8.79 13.38
C ASP A 356 18.26 8.57 14.58
N SER A 357 18.41 7.32 15.05
CA SER A 357 19.15 6.99 16.28
C SER A 357 20.64 6.73 16.06
N ASP A 358 21.03 6.14 14.93
CA ASP A 358 22.41 5.75 14.62
C ASP A 358 22.95 6.49 13.38
N HIS A 359 24.18 6.99 13.45
CA HIS A 359 24.88 7.56 12.28
C HIS A 359 25.17 6.41 11.31
N PRO A 360 24.52 6.34 10.13
CA PRO A 360 24.52 5.07 9.43
C PRO A 360 25.80 4.97 8.60
N ASN A 361 26.60 3.94 8.87
CA ASN A 361 27.50 3.38 7.86
C ASN A 361 26.73 2.78 6.66
N ARG A 362 25.38 2.78 6.72
CA ARG A 362 24.46 2.27 5.70
C ARG A 362 23.79 3.41 4.93
N ARG A 363 23.57 3.19 3.63
CA ARG A 363 22.86 4.13 2.75
C ARG A 363 21.38 4.20 3.14
N TRP A 364 20.86 5.41 3.37
CA TRP A 364 19.46 5.67 3.67
C TRP A 364 18.85 6.58 2.59
N LEU A 365 17.75 6.15 1.98
CA LEU A 365 17.14 6.84 0.83
C LEU A 365 16.08 7.88 1.23
N TRP A 366 15.47 7.70 2.39
CA TRP A 366 14.26 8.42 2.76
C TRP A 366 14.60 9.65 3.61
N PRO A 367 13.72 10.66 3.68
CA PRO A 367 13.90 11.75 4.64
C PRO A 367 13.99 11.19 6.07
N SER A 368 14.81 11.80 6.93
CA SER A 368 14.98 11.38 8.34
C SER A 368 13.65 11.32 9.10
N THR A 369 12.75 12.27 8.83
CA THR A 369 11.41 12.24 9.43
C THR A 369 10.53 11.08 8.94
N GLY A 370 10.93 10.33 7.91
CA GLY A 370 10.25 9.09 7.46
C GLY A 370 8.80 9.27 7.00
N GLU A 371 8.36 10.49 6.67
CA GLU A 371 6.94 10.85 6.68
C GLU A 371 6.17 10.48 5.40
N VAL A 372 5.89 9.19 5.19
CA VAL A 372 4.69 8.79 4.42
C VAL A 372 3.53 8.79 5.41
N PHE A 373 3.05 9.97 5.78
CA PHE A 373 1.92 10.07 6.70
C PHE A 373 0.95 11.18 6.32
N TRP A 374 -0.28 11.04 6.81
CA TRP A 374 -1.30 12.07 6.81
C TRP A 374 -1.32 12.73 8.21
N GLN A 375 -0.97 14.02 8.32
CA GLN A 375 -0.75 14.70 9.62
C GLN A 375 -1.94 14.55 10.57
N GLY A 376 -3.16 14.64 10.03
CA GLY A 376 -4.40 14.47 10.79
C GLY A 376 -4.58 13.05 11.36
N LEU A 377 -4.06 12.01 10.69
CA LEU A 377 -4.11 10.62 11.17
C LEU A 377 -3.14 10.44 12.34
N PHE A 378 -1.92 10.95 12.17
CA PHE A 378 -0.82 10.76 13.10
C PHE A 378 -1.07 11.45 14.44
N GLU A 379 -1.56 12.69 14.41
CA GLU A 379 -1.91 13.43 15.64
C GLU A 379 -3.02 12.71 16.41
N LYS A 380 -4.04 12.18 15.73
CA LYS A 380 -5.14 11.43 16.34
C LYS A 380 -4.70 10.08 16.91
N GLU A 381 -3.87 9.34 16.20
CA GLU A 381 -3.32 8.07 16.70
C GLU A 381 -2.38 8.30 17.88
N ARG A 382 -1.57 9.36 17.84
CA ARG A 382 -0.73 9.78 18.97
C ARG A 382 -1.59 10.12 20.18
N ASP A 383 -2.65 10.89 19.99
CA ASP A 383 -3.63 11.22 21.04
C ASP A 383 -4.32 9.97 21.57
N LEU A 384 -4.67 9.01 20.72
CA LEU A 384 -5.27 7.76 21.14
C LEU A 384 -4.28 6.90 21.93
N ARG A 385 -3.03 6.76 21.47
CA ARG A 385 -1.94 6.07 22.19
C ARG A 385 -1.71 6.75 23.54
N ASN A 386 -1.72 8.08 23.60
CA ASN A 386 -1.60 8.85 24.84
C ASN A 386 -2.77 8.59 25.78
N ARG A 387 -4.02 8.64 25.30
CA ARG A 387 -5.22 8.31 26.09
C ARG A 387 -5.20 6.86 26.59
N GLN A 388 -4.71 5.92 25.80
CA GLN A 388 -4.55 4.52 26.22
C GLN A 388 -3.47 4.37 27.29
N LYS A 389 -2.32 5.05 27.13
CA LYS A 389 -1.26 5.12 28.15
C LYS A 389 -1.79 5.72 29.45
N GLU A 390 -2.58 6.79 29.39
CA GLU A 390 -3.23 7.40 30.55
C GLU A 390 -4.23 6.46 31.22
N LYS A 391 -5.08 5.78 30.45
CA LYS A 391 -6.00 4.77 30.99
C LYS A 391 -5.25 3.63 31.69
N ARG A 392 -4.15 3.14 31.12
CA ARG A 392 -3.30 2.12 31.76
C ARG A 392 -2.66 2.63 33.06
N ARG A 393 -2.18 3.88 33.07
CA ARG A 393 -1.66 4.55 34.27
C ARG A 393 -2.73 4.69 35.35
N GLN A 394 -3.95 5.09 34.98
CA GLN A 394 -5.08 5.22 35.89
C GLN A 394 -5.47 3.86 36.50
N GLN A 395 -5.59 2.82 35.67
CA GLN A 395 -5.88 1.46 36.13
C GLN A 395 -4.78 0.90 37.06
N SER A 396 -3.52 1.20 36.79
CA SER A 396 -2.41 0.83 37.68
C SER A 396 -2.49 1.54 39.03
N ARG A 397 -2.76 2.86 39.04
CA ARG A 397 -2.98 3.66 40.26
C ARG A 397 -4.15 3.15 41.08
N GLU A 398 -5.27 2.82 40.43
CA GLU A 398 -6.43 2.23 41.09
C GLU A 398 -6.13 0.84 41.66
N LYS A 399 -5.39 -0.01 40.95
CA LYS A 399 -4.95 -1.32 41.44
C LYS A 399 -4.06 -1.18 42.67
N GLN A 400 -3.10 -0.26 42.66
CA GLN A 400 -2.25 0.02 43.83
C GLN A 400 -3.05 0.56 45.02
N SER A 401 -4.00 1.48 44.77
CA SER A 401 -4.91 1.98 45.80
C SER A 401 -5.75 0.86 46.42
N ARG A 402 -6.29 -0.06 45.60
CA ARG A 402 -7.03 -1.25 46.07
C ARG A 402 -6.16 -2.17 46.91
N MET A 403 -4.91 -2.40 46.50
CA MET A 403 -3.96 -3.21 47.28
C MET A 403 -3.63 -2.56 48.63
N ARG A 404 -3.43 -1.24 48.67
CA ARG A 404 -3.18 -0.49 49.91
C ARG A 404 -4.38 -0.47 50.87
N ARG A 405 -5.60 -0.48 50.33
CA ARG A 405 -6.84 -0.53 51.12
C ARG A 405 -7.24 -1.95 51.53
N LYS A 406 -6.54 -2.97 51.05
CA LYS A 406 -6.85 -4.37 51.36
C LYS A 406 -6.42 -4.66 52.80
N HIS A 407 -7.36 -5.08 53.65
CA HIS A 407 -7.05 -5.45 55.03
C HIS A 407 -6.07 -6.64 55.03
N HIS A 408 -4.88 -6.45 55.60
CA HIS A 408 -3.93 -7.54 55.79
C HIS A 408 -4.47 -8.49 56.87
N GLN A 409 -4.55 -9.78 56.55
CA GLN A 409 -4.88 -10.82 57.54
C GLN A 409 -3.69 -10.95 58.50
N LYS A 410 -3.92 -10.85 59.82
CA LYS A 410 -2.87 -11.07 60.82
C LYS A 410 -2.35 -12.50 60.69
N VAL A 411 -1.04 -12.65 60.65
CA VAL A 411 -0.35 -13.96 60.55
C VAL A 411 -0.77 -14.81 61.75
N LEU A 412 -1.39 -15.97 61.50
CA LEU A 412 -1.68 -16.96 62.53
C LEU A 412 -0.35 -17.58 63.01
N GLY A 413 -0.21 -17.71 64.34
CA GLY A 413 1.04 -17.95 65.05
C GLY A 413 1.89 -19.13 64.55
N LYS A 414 3.20 -19.03 64.79
CA LYS A 414 4.24 -20.01 64.39
C LYS A 414 3.84 -21.44 64.80
N TYR A 415 3.86 -22.34 63.83
CA TYR A 415 3.76 -23.79 64.06
C TYR A 415 4.99 -24.27 64.84
N ILE A 416 4.77 -24.75 66.07
CA ILE A 416 5.79 -25.41 66.89
C ILE A 416 5.65 -26.91 66.60
N LYS A 417 6.68 -27.50 65.99
CA LYS A 417 6.77 -28.96 65.79
C LYS A 417 6.85 -29.67 67.15
N PRO A 418 6.03 -30.70 67.42
CA PRO A 418 6.23 -31.56 68.58
C PRO A 418 7.54 -32.36 68.44
N PRO A 419 8.22 -32.73 69.53
CA PRO A 419 9.43 -33.55 69.48
C PRO A 419 9.10 -34.97 68.98
N PRO A 420 10.05 -35.67 68.32
CA PRO A 420 9.86 -37.06 67.95
C PRO A 420 9.86 -37.93 69.21
N GLU A 421 8.86 -38.79 69.37
CA GLU A 421 8.86 -39.82 70.41
C GLU A 421 9.81 -40.95 69.99
N ASP A 422 10.77 -41.25 70.87
CA ASP A 422 11.71 -42.34 70.71
C ASP A 422 11.00 -43.70 70.85
N ILE A 423 11.35 -44.59 69.93
CA ILE A 423 10.91 -45.98 69.88
C ILE A 423 11.63 -46.75 70.99
N GLU A 424 10.90 -47.20 72.02
CA GLU A 424 11.31 -48.33 72.84
C GLU A 424 10.38 -49.53 72.60
N ASN A 425 11.00 -50.60 72.08
CA ASN A 425 10.41 -51.91 71.89
C ASN A 425 10.72 -52.80 73.12
N SER A 426 9.80 -53.76 73.40
CA SER A 426 9.92 -55.01 74.23
C SER A 426 9.19 -54.95 75.59
N ASN A 427 8.21 -55.80 75.97
CA ASN A 427 7.79 -57.14 75.53
C ASN A 427 6.34 -57.50 75.97
N SER A 428 5.76 -58.48 75.26
CA SER A 428 4.59 -59.34 75.59
C SER A 428 3.20 -58.72 75.32
N THR A 429 2.23 -59.34 74.63
CA THR A 429 2.03 -60.74 74.21
C THR A 429 1.16 -60.75 72.95
N MET A 430 1.32 -61.80 72.14
CA MET A 430 0.71 -62.06 70.84
C MET A 430 -0.78 -61.70 70.67
N LEU A 431 -1.06 -61.29 69.41
CA LEU A 431 -2.23 -61.62 68.58
C LEU A 431 -3.60 -61.52 69.28
N THR A 432 -4.59 -60.83 68.72
CA THR A 432 -5.13 -61.12 67.40
C THR A 432 -6.15 -60.03 67.07
N SER A 433 -6.29 -59.75 65.78
CA SER A 433 -7.35 -59.00 65.12
C SER A 433 -8.74 -59.08 65.76
N MET A 434 -9.49 -57.99 65.70
CA MET A 434 -10.70 -57.84 64.86
C MET A 434 -11.30 -56.44 65.13
N PHE A 435 -11.48 -55.62 64.09
CA PHE A 435 -12.80 -55.25 63.54
C PHE A 435 -13.76 -54.72 64.62
N LEU A 436 -14.12 -53.44 64.62
CA LEU A 436 -14.75 -52.67 63.55
C LEU A 436 -14.37 -51.18 63.60
#